data_AF-A0A412IRB9-F1
#
_entry.id   AF-A0A412IRB9-F1
#
_cell.length_a   1.000
_cell.length_b   1.000
_cell.length_c   1.000
_cell.angle_alpha   90.00
_cell.angle_beta   90.00
_cell.angle_gamma   90.00
#
_symmetry.space_group_name_H-M   'P 1'
#
loop_
_entity.id
_entity.type
_entity.pdbx_description
1 polymer ?
#
loop_
_entity_poly.entity_id
_entity_poly.type
_entity_poly.pdbx_seq_one_letter_code
_entity_poly.pdbx_strand_id
1 'polypeptide(L)'
;MYFRNIPSDYYAQIVKDHNYRKIVNHRNYTPRIVDYVTRVQNYKRVGNSEYCDFIMRCLDTPMEIWSDEFNNRLQPEDRIFLTSLFSLTDVSVKEDVLHRVFNARIASLSSIDTTKNVWFGVLKRMEGTFVKIIAHNGIREIGVLNPSVNDFLKHHLDGNELEVNEIKKKSTEYRQIVRGFGPDMKDVMLAGNALSYNYGDDREKYAVILTYICELGICNDAYRDIVGEFVRKLPFFYYEKKINTFTILPMLFREPIAGYYDSYELISAETFARLLMKMDFDDFCILQDGLNENRINLHSKMNIDFSYRSWTGQYVDT
;
A
#
# COMPACT_ATOMS: atom_id res chain seq x y z
N MET A 1 18.50 31.39 -10.17
CA MET A 1 18.40 32.06 -11.49
C MET A 1 19.34 33.27 -11.56
N TYR A 2 19.23 34.25 -10.66
CA TYR A 2 20.20 35.36 -10.55
C TYR A 2 21.67 34.89 -10.35
N PHE A 3 21.90 33.94 -9.45
CA PHE A 3 23.24 33.38 -9.19
C PHE A 3 23.77 32.39 -10.24
N ARG A 4 23.03 32.16 -11.34
CA ARG A 4 23.39 31.16 -12.37
C ARG A 4 23.91 31.79 -13.68
N ASN A 5 24.13 33.11 -13.71
CA ASN A 5 24.66 33.85 -14.85
C ASN A 5 23.93 33.58 -16.18
N ILE A 6 22.61 33.36 -16.13
CA ILE A 6 21.78 33.31 -17.34
C ILE A 6 21.82 34.67 -18.03
N PRO A 7 21.88 34.73 -19.38
CA PRO A 7 21.94 36.00 -20.10
C PRO A 7 20.72 36.89 -19.80
N SER A 8 20.93 38.20 -19.84
CA SER A 8 19.91 39.22 -19.48
C SER A 8 18.60 39.05 -20.23
N ASP A 9 18.66 38.67 -21.51
CA ASP A 9 17.47 38.58 -22.37
C ASP A 9 16.56 37.41 -21.99
N TYR A 10 17.14 36.29 -21.52
CA TYR A 10 16.40 35.16 -20.96
C TYR A 10 15.81 35.54 -19.60
N TYR A 11 16.60 36.21 -18.75
CA TYR A 11 16.12 36.67 -17.45
C TYR A 11 14.96 37.67 -17.58
N ALA A 12 14.99 38.55 -18.59
CA ALA A 12 13.92 39.50 -18.87
C ALA A 12 12.57 38.83 -19.12
N GLN A 13 12.53 37.65 -19.78
CA GLN A 13 11.27 36.92 -19.98
C GLN A 13 10.66 36.36 -18.69
N ILE A 14 11.48 36.08 -17.68
CA ILE A 14 11.01 35.61 -16.37
C ILE A 14 10.38 36.75 -15.56
N VAL A 15 10.96 37.96 -15.68
CA VAL A 15 10.45 39.16 -15.00
C VAL A 15 9.21 39.70 -15.70
N LYS A 16 9.19 39.62 -17.03
CA LYS A 16 8.06 40.05 -17.87
C LYS A 16 6.75 39.47 -17.36
N ASP A 17 5.74 40.32 -17.27
CA ASP A 17 4.38 39.98 -16.84
C ASP A 17 4.31 39.20 -15.51
N HIS A 18 5.32 39.36 -14.65
CA HIS A 18 5.44 38.66 -13.37
C HIS A 18 5.45 37.13 -13.51
N ASN A 19 5.96 36.59 -14.62
CA ASN A 19 5.99 35.16 -14.91
C ASN A 19 6.69 34.34 -13.82
N TYR A 20 7.67 34.90 -13.12
CA TYR A 20 8.29 34.28 -11.94
C TYR A 20 7.26 33.80 -10.90
N ARG A 21 6.13 34.49 -10.72
CA ARG A 21 5.07 34.07 -9.78
C ARG A 21 4.41 32.77 -10.21
N LYS A 22 4.15 32.62 -11.51
CA LYS A 22 3.58 31.39 -12.08
C LYS A 22 4.54 30.22 -11.89
N ILE A 23 5.84 30.45 -12.13
CA ILE A 23 6.90 29.45 -11.99
C ILE A 23 7.01 28.97 -10.54
N VAL A 24 7.14 29.87 -9.56
CA VAL A 24 7.37 29.49 -8.15
C VAL A 24 6.13 28.90 -7.47
N ASN A 25 4.93 29.27 -7.91
CA ASN A 25 3.67 28.74 -7.37
C ASN A 25 3.22 27.45 -8.06
N HIS A 26 3.97 26.96 -9.05
CA HIS A 26 3.63 25.72 -9.73
C HIS A 26 3.82 24.51 -8.80
N ARG A 27 2.87 23.57 -8.79
CA ARG A 27 2.88 22.39 -7.89
C ARG A 27 4.14 21.52 -8.01
N ASN A 28 4.76 21.50 -9.20
CA ASN A 28 5.97 20.72 -9.46
C ASN A 28 7.26 21.52 -9.28
N TYR A 29 7.19 22.78 -8.82
CA TYR A 29 8.38 23.61 -8.66
C TYR A 29 9.37 22.98 -7.69
N THR A 30 10.61 22.74 -8.15
CA THR A 30 11.70 22.25 -7.31
C THR A 30 13.02 22.94 -7.69
N PRO A 31 13.99 23.03 -6.75
CA PRO A 31 15.34 23.49 -7.07
C PRO A 31 16.00 22.72 -8.22
N ARG A 32 15.63 21.45 -8.45
CA ARG A 32 16.16 20.61 -9.54
C ARG A 32 15.66 21.04 -10.90
N ILE A 33 14.37 21.40 -11.02
CA ILE A 33 13.85 21.96 -12.27
C ILE A 33 14.53 23.29 -12.58
N VAL A 34 14.70 24.14 -11.57
CA VAL A 34 15.43 25.41 -11.71
C VAL A 34 16.89 25.18 -12.15
N ASP A 35 17.57 24.19 -11.58
CA ASP A 35 18.92 23.80 -12.01
C ASP A 35 18.94 23.37 -13.49
N TYR A 36 18.02 22.50 -13.90
CA TYR A 36 17.92 22.02 -15.29
C TYR A 36 17.70 23.16 -16.28
N VAL A 37 16.70 24.02 -16.06
CA VAL A 37 16.35 25.09 -17.02
C VAL A 37 17.40 26.21 -17.08
N THR A 38 18.32 26.28 -16.13
CA THR A 38 19.40 27.27 -16.10
C THR A 38 20.72 26.76 -16.70
N ARG A 39 20.81 25.49 -17.15
CA ARG A 39 22.02 24.97 -17.83
C ARG A 39 22.12 25.51 -19.26
N VAL A 40 23.33 25.91 -19.65
CA VAL A 40 23.62 26.44 -21.00
C VAL A 40 23.14 25.52 -22.12
N GLN A 41 23.36 24.21 -21.97
CA GLN A 41 22.94 23.23 -22.98
C GLN A 41 21.41 23.12 -23.14
N ASN A 42 20.62 23.61 -22.19
CA ASN A 42 19.18 23.48 -22.16
C ASN A 42 18.50 24.77 -22.63
N TYR A 43 18.82 25.92 -22.02
CA TYR A 43 18.14 27.17 -22.38
C TYR A 43 18.52 27.66 -23.79
N LYS A 44 19.73 27.35 -24.29
CA LYS A 44 20.13 27.70 -25.67
C LYS A 44 19.37 26.93 -26.76
N ARG A 45 18.58 25.91 -26.39
CA ARG A 45 17.75 25.15 -27.34
C ARG A 45 16.49 25.91 -27.77
N VAL A 46 16.13 26.96 -27.04
CA VAL A 46 14.92 27.76 -27.28
C VAL A 46 15.28 29.22 -27.49
N GLY A 47 14.46 29.96 -28.23
CA GLY A 47 14.66 31.40 -28.38
C GLY A 47 14.42 32.14 -27.06
N ASN A 48 15.00 33.33 -26.90
CA ASN A 48 14.87 34.14 -25.69
C ASN A 48 13.38 34.32 -25.31
N SER A 49 12.52 34.69 -26.27
CA SER A 49 11.08 34.94 -26.07
C SER A 49 10.29 33.69 -25.65
N GLU A 50 10.78 32.50 -25.96
CA GLU A 50 10.12 31.22 -25.66
C GLU A 50 10.57 30.63 -24.32
N TYR A 51 11.50 31.30 -23.62
CA TYR A 51 12.14 30.74 -22.44
C TYR A 51 11.17 30.51 -21.28
N CYS A 52 10.22 31.42 -21.06
CA CYS A 52 9.21 31.22 -20.03
C CYS A 52 8.34 30.00 -20.34
N ASP A 53 7.91 29.84 -21.59
CA ASP A 53 7.11 28.69 -22.02
C ASP A 53 7.90 27.38 -21.91
N PHE A 54 9.19 27.42 -22.21
CA PHE A 54 10.09 26.29 -21.96
C PHE A 54 10.14 25.89 -20.48
N ILE A 55 10.29 26.87 -19.56
CA ILE A 55 10.28 26.59 -18.12
C ILE A 55 8.94 25.99 -17.69
N MET A 56 7.82 26.54 -18.18
CA MET A 56 6.49 26.02 -17.89
C MET A 56 6.32 24.58 -18.40
N ARG A 57 6.74 24.27 -19.63
CA ARG A 57 6.73 22.89 -20.15
C ARG A 57 7.56 21.93 -19.29
N CYS A 58 8.74 22.37 -18.81
CA CYS A 58 9.56 21.58 -17.89
C CYS A 58 8.89 21.36 -16.53
N LEU A 59 8.07 22.30 -16.06
CA LEU A 59 7.29 22.17 -14.83
C LEU A 59 6.07 21.28 -15.01
N ASP A 60 5.40 21.37 -16.16
CA ASP A 60 4.23 20.57 -16.51
C ASP A 60 4.62 19.10 -16.71
N THR A 61 5.74 18.86 -17.41
CA THR A 61 6.23 17.51 -17.76
C THR A 61 7.72 17.35 -17.43
N PRO A 62 8.12 17.19 -16.15
CA PRO A 62 9.52 17.11 -15.73
C PRO A 62 10.17 15.74 -16.00
N MET A 63 9.65 14.94 -16.93
CA MET A 63 10.05 13.54 -17.13
C MET A 63 11.53 13.40 -17.49
N GLU A 64 12.06 14.27 -18.35
CA GLU A 64 13.50 14.29 -18.69
C GLU A 64 14.39 14.64 -17.49
N ILE A 65 13.91 15.52 -16.62
CA ILE A 65 14.65 16.01 -15.46
C ILE A 65 14.79 14.88 -14.45
N TRP A 66 13.70 14.18 -14.17
CA TRP A 66 13.71 13.01 -13.30
C TRP A 66 14.48 11.84 -13.93
N SER A 67 14.42 11.67 -15.24
CA SER A 67 15.22 10.67 -15.96
C SER A 67 16.72 10.92 -15.81
N ASP A 68 17.20 12.15 -16.00
CA ASP A 68 18.62 12.51 -15.80
C ASP A 68 19.05 12.26 -14.35
N GLU A 69 18.24 12.69 -13.38
CA GLU A 69 18.54 12.47 -11.96
C GLU A 69 18.60 10.99 -11.61
N PHE A 70 17.57 10.22 -11.98
CA PHE A 70 17.45 8.81 -11.63
C PHE A 70 18.54 7.95 -12.27
N ASN A 71 18.82 8.16 -13.56
CA ASN A 71 19.77 7.33 -14.30
C ASN A 71 21.23 7.72 -14.05
N ASN A 72 21.52 9.02 -13.94
CA ASN A 72 22.91 9.50 -13.97
C ASN A 72 23.44 10.00 -12.61
N ARG A 73 22.55 10.32 -11.65
CA ARG A 73 22.96 10.98 -10.38
C ARG A 73 22.69 10.13 -9.15
N LEU A 74 21.63 9.33 -9.19
CA LEU A 74 21.30 8.42 -8.09
C LEU A 74 22.23 7.21 -8.05
N GLN A 75 22.55 6.77 -6.83
CA GLN A 75 23.22 5.49 -6.61
C GLN A 75 22.22 4.33 -6.80
N PRO A 76 22.68 3.10 -7.06
CA PRO A 76 21.79 1.93 -7.21
C PRO A 76 20.80 1.76 -6.04
N GLU A 77 21.26 1.91 -4.80
CA GLU A 77 20.41 1.82 -3.62
C GLU A 77 19.39 2.96 -3.51
N ASP A 78 19.70 4.15 -4.02
CA ASP A 78 18.75 5.27 -4.05
C ASP A 78 17.59 4.97 -5.02
N ARG A 79 17.91 4.40 -6.19
CA ARG A 79 16.89 3.96 -7.16
C ARG A 79 15.99 2.86 -6.57
N ILE A 80 16.59 1.85 -5.93
CA ILE A 80 15.86 0.78 -5.25
C ILE A 80 14.93 1.35 -4.19
N PHE A 81 15.38 2.34 -3.42
CA PHE A 81 14.52 3.00 -2.43
C PHE A 81 13.30 3.67 -3.07
N LEU A 82 13.50 4.43 -4.16
CA LEU A 82 12.40 5.12 -4.84
C LEU A 82 11.40 4.15 -5.48
N THR A 83 11.88 3.11 -6.17
CA THR A 83 10.98 2.11 -6.76
C THR A 83 10.29 1.24 -5.70
N SER A 84 10.94 1.03 -4.53
CA SER A 84 10.29 0.40 -3.36
C SER A 84 9.15 1.25 -2.81
N LEU A 85 9.38 2.55 -2.63
CA LEU A 85 8.35 3.49 -2.17
C LEU A 85 7.16 3.52 -3.14
N PHE A 86 7.43 3.64 -4.44
CA PHE A 86 6.39 3.65 -5.48
C PHE A 86 5.57 2.36 -5.50
N SER A 87 6.20 1.21 -5.26
CA SER A 87 5.50 -0.08 -5.18
C SER A 87 4.50 -0.16 -4.01
N LEU A 88 4.63 0.72 -3.00
CA LEU A 88 3.81 0.70 -1.78
C LEU A 88 2.71 1.76 -1.75
N THR A 89 2.91 2.91 -2.39
CA THR A 89 2.03 4.07 -2.22
C THR A 89 2.24 5.13 -3.30
N ASP A 90 1.20 5.93 -3.55
CA ASP A 90 1.30 7.17 -4.34
C ASP A 90 1.43 8.43 -3.44
N VAL A 91 1.32 8.26 -2.11
CA VAL A 91 1.24 9.38 -1.16
C VAL A 91 2.33 9.26 -0.10
N SER A 92 2.10 8.41 0.90
CA SER A 92 3.03 8.10 1.98
C SER A 92 2.80 6.67 2.50
N VAL A 93 3.79 6.16 3.22
CA VAL A 93 3.76 4.86 3.89
C VAL A 93 4.57 4.95 5.19
N LYS A 94 4.22 4.16 6.20
CA LYS A 94 5.01 4.06 7.43
C LYS A 94 6.46 3.68 7.11
N GLU A 95 7.38 4.30 7.84
CA GLU A 95 8.82 4.14 7.62
C GLU A 95 9.29 2.68 7.77
N ASP A 96 8.74 1.95 8.75
CA ASP A 96 9.07 0.55 9.01
C ASP A 96 8.68 -0.37 7.84
N VAL A 97 7.53 -0.11 7.21
CA VAL A 97 7.04 -0.81 6.01
C VAL A 97 8.02 -0.61 4.85
N LEU A 98 8.37 0.65 4.54
CA LEU A 98 9.33 0.93 3.47
C LEU A 98 10.70 0.33 3.76
N HIS A 99 11.15 0.38 5.01
CA HIS A 99 12.43 -0.18 5.43
C HIS A 99 12.48 -1.70 5.24
N ARG A 100 11.41 -2.44 5.58
CA ARG A 100 11.33 -3.89 5.32
C ARG A 100 11.44 -4.22 3.83
N VAL A 101 10.65 -3.55 2.98
CA VAL A 101 10.68 -3.76 1.52
C VAL A 101 12.05 -3.43 0.94
N PHE A 102 12.62 -2.29 1.36
CA PHE A 102 13.96 -1.89 0.93
C PHE A 102 15.01 -2.95 1.30
N ASN A 103 15.02 -3.41 2.55
CA ASN A 103 15.95 -4.44 3.02
C ASN A 103 15.79 -5.76 2.27
N ALA A 104 14.55 -6.21 2.04
CA ALA A 104 14.29 -7.43 1.27
C ALA A 104 14.89 -7.38 -0.15
N ARG A 105 14.88 -6.18 -0.76
CA ARG A 105 15.42 -5.96 -2.11
C ARG A 105 16.94 -5.87 -2.12
N ILE A 106 17.56 -5.22 -1.14
CA ILE A 106 19.03 -5.09 -1.12
C ILE A 106 19.75 -6.33 -0.56
N ALA A 107 19.06 -7.17 0.24
CA ALA A 107 19.69 -8.29 0.96
C ALA A 107 20.42 -9.30 0.07
N SER A 108 20.01 -9.46 -1.19
CA SER A 108 20.65 -10.39 -2.14
C SER A 108 21.52 -9.70 -3.21
N LEU A 109 21.77 -8.40 -3.09
CA LEU A 109 22.57 -7.65 -4.06
C LEU A 109 24.03 -7.54 -3.60
N SER A 110 24.91 -8.33 -4.23
CA SER A 110 26.35 -8.35 -3.93
C SER A 110 27.07 -7.04 -4.24
N SER A 111 26.47 -6.16 -5.04
CA SER A 111 27.00 -4.84 -5.39
C SER A 111 26.79 -3.77 -4.29
N ILE A 112 25.96 -4.05 -3.28
CA ILE A 112 25.67 -3.12 -2.19
C ILE A 112 26.46 -3.55 -0.95
N ASP A 113 27.26 -2.62 -0.41
CA ASP A 113 28.03 -2.83 0.82
C ASP A 113 27.12 -2.78 2.06
N THR A 114 26.58 -3.92 2.44
CA THR A 114 25.67 -4.10 3.58
C THR A 114 26.38 -4.06 4.95
N THR A 115 27.71 -3.90 5.00
CA THR A 115 28.42 -3.64 6.26
C THR A 115 28.13 -2.23 6.80
N LYS A 116 27.63 -1.34 5.93
CA LYS A 116 27.21 0.02 6.27
C LYS A 116 25.70 0.06 6.52
N ASN A 117 25.25 1.08 7.26
CA ASN A 117 23.83 1.40 7.37
C ASN A 117 23.34 2.08 6.07
N VAL A 118 23.07 1.26 5.05
CA VAL A 118 22.62 1.71 3.71
C VAL A 118 21.33 2.51 3.82
N TRP A 119 20.36 2.04 4.61
CA TRP A 119 19.08 2.72 4.84
C TRP A 119 19.27 4.17 5.29
N PHE A 120 20.05 4.39 6.34
CA PHE A 120 20.31 5.73 6.87
C PHE A 120 21.01 6.62 5.83
N GLY A 121 21.97 6.07 5.09
CA GLY A 121 22.67 6.78 4.02
C GLY A 121 21.72 7.24 2.91
N VAL A 122 20.85 6.34 2.43
CA VAL A 122 19.86 6.63 1.39
C VAL A 122 18.83 7.65 1.89
N LEU A 123 18.23 7.42 3.07
CA LEU A 123 17.21 8.32 3.60
C LEU A 123 17.72 9.75 3.74
N LYS A 124 18.96 9.92 4.24
CA LYS A 124 19.62 11.23 4.35
C LYS A 124 19.83 11.92 3.00
N ARG A 125 20.09 11.17 1.92
CA ARG A 125 20.24 11.73 0.56
C ARG A 125 18.90 12.05 -0.08
N MET A 126 17.87 11.23 0.17
CA MET A 126 16.56 11.35 -0.48
C MET A 126 15.68 12.42 0.17
N GLU A 127 15.78 12.60 1.49
CA GLU A 127 14.99 13.58 2.24
C GLU A 127 15.23 15.01 1.74
N GLY A 128 14.14 15.75 1.52
CA GLY A 128 14.18 17.13 1.02
C GLY A 128 14.50 17.26 -0.48
N THR A 129 14.82 16.16 -1.16
CA THR A 129 15.02 16.13 -2.61
C THR A 129 13.93 15.34 -3.33
N PHE A 130 13.73 14.07 -2.95
CA PHE A 130 12.74 13.17 -3.56
C PHE A 130 11.59 12.84 -2.61
N VAL A 131 11.89 12.75 -1.31
CA VAL A 131 10.92 12.35 -0.30
C VAL A 131 10.83 13.38 0.82
N LYS A 132 9.71 13.36 1.52
CA LYS A 132 9.45 14.07 2.76
C LYS A 132 9.16 13.06 3.87
N ILE A 133 9.57 13.41 5.08
CA ILE A 133 9.26 12.67 6.29
C ILE A 133 8.13 13.40 7.00
N ILE A 134 7.04 12.69 7.27
CA ILE A 134 5.85 13.21 7.95
C ILE A 134 5.79 12.52 9.30
N ALA A 135 5.83 13.30 10.39
CA ALA A 135 5.71 12.78 11.74
C ALA A 135 4.38 13.21 12.36
N HIS A 136 3.55 12.26 12.77
CA HIS A 136 2.28 12.52 13.43
C HIS A 136 2.00 11.44 14.48
N ASN A 137 1.65 11.84 15.71
CA ASN A 137 1.35 10.93 16.82
C ASN A 137 2.42 9.84 17.06
N GLY A 138 3.70 10.19 16.93
CA GLY A 138 4.82 9.24 17.09
C GLY A 138 5.02 8.27 15.93
N ILE A 139 4.18 8.32 14.89
CA ILE A 139 4.35 7.55 13.65
C ILE A 139 5.11 8.41 12.64
N ARG A 140 6.18 7.84 12.07
CA ARG A 140 6.91 8.43 10.95
C ARG A 140 6.46 7.77 9.65
N GLU A 141 6.08 8.59 8.70
CA GLU A 141 5.77 8.17 7.34
C GLU A 141 6.73 8.83 6.35
N ILE A 142 7.05 8.10 5.28
CA ILE A 142 7.83 8.58 4.15
C ILE A 142 6.88 8.69 2.98
N GLY A 143 6.84 9.87 2.38
CA GLY A 143 6.06 10.16 1.18
C GLY A 143 6.87 10.87 0.14
N VAL A 144 6.39 10.86 -1.09
CA VAL A 144 7.05 11.57 -2.18
C VAL A 144 6.88 13.07 -2.00
N LEU A 145 7.97 13.82 -2.19
CA LEU A 145 7.99 15.27 -2.01
C LEU A 145 7.20 15.98 -3.12
N ASN A 146 7.32 15.49 -4.36
CA ASN A 146 6.71 16.05 -5.55
C ASN A 146 5.98 14.97 -6.36
N PRO A 147 4.66 15.08 -6.61
CA PRO A 147 3.88 14.08 -7.33
C PRO A 147 4.45 13.69 -8.71
N SER A 148 5.13 14.61 -9.41
CA SER A 148 5.72 14.32 -10.72
C SER A 148 6.84 13.27 -10.68
N VAL A 149 7.40 12.98 -9.50
CA VAL A 149 8.32 11.85 -9.32
C VAL A 149 7.57 10.52 -9.49
N ASN A 150 6.33 10.41 -9.01
CA ASN A 150 5.51 9.22 -9.22
C ASN A 150 5.12 9.05 -10.69
N ASP A 151 4.79 10.14 -11.37
CA ASP A 151 4.52 10.11 -12.82
C ASP A 151 5.74 9.58 -13.59
N PHE A 152 6.95 10.03 -13.20
CA PHE A 152 8.20 9.51 -13.73
C PHE A 152 8.43 8.03 -13.40
N LEU A 153 8.29 7.63 -12.13
CA LEU A 153 8.55 6.24 -11.70
C LEU A 153 7.58 5.26 -12.35
N LYS A 154 6.32 5.67 -12.55
CA LYS A 154 5.33 4.89 -13.31
C LYS A 154 5.83 4.62 -14.73
N HIS A 155 6.18 5.67 -15.46
CA HIS A 155 6.68 5.54 -16.83
C HIS A 155 7.99 4.72 -16.90
N HIS A 156 8.88 4.91 -15.93
CA HIS A 156 10.13 4.16 -15.84
C HIS A 156 9.87 2.66 -15.66
N LEU A 157 8.95 2.28 -14.78
CA LEU A 157 8.63 0.88 -14.48
C LEU A 157 7.81 0.21 -15.58
N ASP A 158 6.90 0.95 -16.24
CA ASP A 158 6.15 0.46 -17.41
C ASP A 158 7.10 0.00 -18.54
N GLY A 159 8.28 0.63 -18.65
CA GLY A 159 9.32 0.30 -19.63
C GLY A 159 10.43 -0.63 -19.12
N ASN A 160 10.38 -1.11 -17.88
CA ASN A 160 11.48 -1.85 -17.24
C ASN A 160 11.01 -3.15 -16.58
N GLU A 161 10.73 -4.15 -17.40
CA GLU A 161 10.22 -5.45 -16.96
C GLU A 161 11.14 -6.15 -15.93
N LEU A 162 12.46 -6.02 -16.08
CA LEU A 162 13.42 -6.64 -15.15
C LEU A 162 13.30 -6.06 -13.74
N GLU A 163 13.18 -4.74 -13.61
CA GLU A 163 13.00 -4.09 -12.31
C GLU A 163 11.63 -4.45 -11.71
N VAL A 164 10.56 -4.47 -12.50
CA VAL A 164 9.23 -4.90 -12.03
C VAL A 164 9.25 -6.35 -11.52
N ASN A 165 9.90 -7.24 -12.25
CA ASN A 165 10.06 -8.65 -11.85
C ASN A 165 10.87 -8.79 -10.56
N GLU A 166 11.93 -8.00 -10.38
CA GLU A 166 12.71 -8.00 -9.13
C GLU A 166 11.91 -7.44 -7.95
N ILE A 167 11.11 -6.39 -8.14
CA ILE A 167 10.18 -5.89 -7.10
C ILE A 167 9.20 -7.00 -6.73
N LYS A 168 8.56 -7.64 -7.71
CA LYS A 168 7.59 -8.72 -7.52
C LYS A 168 8.18 -9.90 -6.73
N LYS A 169 9.37 -10.35 -7.12
CA LYS A 169 10.09 -11.46 -6.47
C LYS A 169 10.48 -11.17 -5.02
N LYS A 170 10.69 -9.89 -4.69
CA LYS A 170 11.13 -9.42 -3.36
C LYS A 170 10.01 -8.74 -2.57
N SER A 171 8.78 -8.83 -3.03
CA SER A 171 7.63 -8.24 -2.35
C SER A 171 7.45 -8.90 -0.97
N THR A 172 7.12 -8.08 0.02
CA THR A 172 6.94 -8.52 1.43
C THR A 172 5.66 -7.99 2.04
N GLU A 173 4.93 -7.13 1.33
CA GLU A 173 3.73 -6.46 1.80
C GLU A 173 2.56 -6.79 0.87
N TYR A 174 1.40 -7.17 1.42
CA TYR A 174 0.20 -7.48 0.64
C TYR A 174 -0.20 -6.32 -0.28
N ARG A 175 0.00 -5.08 0.15
CA ARG A 175 -0.30 -3.90 -0.66
C ARG A 175 0.51 -3.82 -1.97
N GLN A 176 1.71 -4.43 -2.03
CA GLN A 176 2.47 -4.51 -3.27
C GLN A 176 1.74 -5.41 -4.28
N ILE A 177 1.14 -6.51 -3.83
CA ILE A 177 0.31 -7.39 -4.68
C ILE A 177 -0.88 -6.61 -5.23
N VAL A 178 -1.61 -5.89 -4.37
CA VAL A 178 -2.77 -5.06 -4.78
C VAL A 178 -2.38 -3.99 -5.80
N ARG A 179 -1.16 -3.45 -5.70
CA ARG A 179 -0.62 -2.44 -6.62
C ARG A 179 0.03 -3.03 -7.88
N GLY A 180 -0.01 -4.36 -8.08
CA GLY A 180 0.58 -5.03 -9.25
C GLY A 180 2.11 -5.24 -9.17
N PHE A 181 2.70 -4.99 -8.01
CA PHE A 181 4.13 -5.17 -7.71
C PHE A 181 4.42 -6.41 -6.88
N GLY A 182 3.50 -7.36 -6.86
CA GLY A 182 3.66 -8.65 -6.19
C GLY A 182 3.21 -9.82 -7.09
N PRO A 183 3.38 -11.06 -6.62
CA PRO A 183 2.82 -12.23 -7.29
C PRO A 183 1.28 -12.19 -7.27
N ASP A 184 0.68 -13.05 -8.08
CA ASP A 184 -0.76 -13.23 -8.03
C ASP A 184 -1.17 -13.79 -6.66
N MET A 185 -2.15 -13.15 -6.02
CA MET A 185 -2.54 -13.53 -4.65
C MET A 185 -3.13 -14.95 -4.60
N LYS A 186 -3.81 -15.40 -5.66
CA LYS A 186 -4.33 -16.78 -5.72
C LYS A 186 -3.19 -17.79 -5.71
N ASP A 187 -2.11 -17.51 -6.45
CA ASP A 187 -0.93 -18.38 -6.45
C ASP A 187 -0.24 -18.39 -5.08
N VAL A 188 -0.12 -17.23 -4.42
CA VAL A 188 0.40 -17.12 -3.05
C VAL A 188 -0.45 -17.94 -2.06
N MET A 189 -1.77 -17.84 -2.19
CA MET A 189 -2.73 -18.54 -1.35
C MET A 189 -2.62 -20.06 -1.53
N LEU A 190 -2.63 -20.55 -2.78
CA LEU A 190 -2.51 -21.98 -3.09
C LEU A 190 -1.17 -22.57 -2.63
N ALA A 191 -0.09 -21.78 -2.72
CA ALA A 191 1.24 -22.19 -2.26
C ALA A 191 1.41 -22.20 -0.73
N GLY A 192 0.40 -21.75 0.06
CA GLY A 192 0.50 -21.70 1.52
C GLY A 192 1.34 -20.52 2.05
N ASN A 193 1.65 -19.53 1.21
CA ASN A 193 2.63 -18.49 1.54
C ASN A 193 1.99 -17.16 2.00
N ALA A 194 0.66 -17.05 2.06
CA ALA A 194 0.01 -15.76 2.36
C ALA A 194 0.42 -15.17 3.71
N LEU A 195 0.63 -16.02 4.73
CA LEU A 195 1.08 -15.57 6.06
C LEU A 195 2.52 -15.04 6.10
N SER A 196 3.31 -15.22 5.04
CA SER A 196 4.65 -14.62 4.92
C SER A 196 4.62 -13.13 4.54
N TYR A 197 3.47 -12.63 4.09
CA TYR A 197 3.29 -11.22 3.76
C TYR A 197 2.84 -10.43 4.98
N ASN A 198 3.23 -9.16 5.00
CA ASN A 198 2.76 -8.20 5.96
C ASN A 198 1.46 -7.54 5.47
N TYR A 199 0.55 -7.31 6.41
CA TYR A 199 -0.75 -6.69 6.18
C TYR A 199 -0.84 -5.39 6.98
N GLY A 200 -1.73 -4.48 6.56
CA GLY A 200 -1.92 -3.18 7.21
C GLY A 200 -2.35 -3.29 8.67
N ASP A 201 -3.18 -4.29 8.98
CA ASP A 201 -3.57 -4.72 10.32
C ASP A 201 -4.18 -6.14 10.30
N ASP A 202 -4.57 -6.65 11.47
CA ASP A 202 -5.17 -7.98 11.60
C ASP A 202 -6.52 -8.10 10.88
N ARG A 203 -7.28 -7.00 10.71
CA ARG A 203 -8.57 -7.01 10.00
C ARG A 203 -8.34 -7.22 8.51
N GLU A 204 -7.38 -6.52 7.91
CA GLU A 204 -6.96 -6.74 6.52
C GLU A 204 -6.47 -8.18 6.35
N LYS A 205 -5.62 -8.66 7.27
CA LYS A 205 -5.11 -10.04 7.24
C LYS A 205 -6.25 -11.07 7.24
N TYR A 206 -7.20 -10.97 8.16
CA TYR A 206 -8.36 -11.88 8.20
C TYR A 206 -9.22 -11.74 6.95
N ALA A 207 -9.56 -10.50 6.56
CA ALA A 207 -10.43 -10.23 5.42
C ALA A 207 -9.85 -10.82 4.13
N VAL A 208 -8.55 -10.71 3.90
CA VAL A 208 -7.91 -11.23 2.70
C VAL A 208 -7.80 -12.75 2.76
N ILE A 209 -7.12 -13.29 3.78
CA ILE A 209 -6.78 -14.72 3.80
C ILE A 209 -8.04 -15.58 3.89
N LEU A 210 -8.98 -15.24 4.79
CA LEU A 210 -10.17 -16.06 4.99
C LEU A 210 -11.12 -16.00 3.80
N THR A 211 -11.25 -14.84 3.14
CA THR A 211 -12.04 -14.73 1.90
C THR A 211 -11.47 -15.64 0.82
N TYR A 212 -10.16 -15.60 0.57
CA TYR A 212 -9.55 -16.48 -0.43
C TYR A 212 -9.68 -17.96 -0.06
N ILE A 213 -9.55 -18.33 1.22
CA ILE A 213 -9.80 -19.71 1.68
C ILE A 213 -11.22 -20.13 1.33
N CYS A 214 -12.20 -19.28 1.64
CA CYS A 214 -13.62 -19.54 1.44
C CYS A 214 -14.02 -19.63 -0.04
N GLU A 215 -13.56 -18.67 -0.85
CA GLU A 215 -13.92 -18.58 -2.26
C GLU A 215 -13.27 -19.67 -3.11
N LEU A 216 -12.04 -20.07 -2.77
CA LEU A 216 -11.28 -21.06 -3.52
C LEU A 216 -11.35 -22.46 -2.92
N GLY A 217 -11.97 -22.63 -1.75
CA GLY A 217 -12.05 -23.92 -1.06
C GLY A 217 -10.69 -24.46 -0.63
N ILE A 218 -9.80 -23.59 -0.13
CA ILE A 218 -8.42 -23.98 0.19
C ILE A 218 -8.40 -24.79 1.48
N CYS A 219 -7.93 -26.03 1.38
CA CYS A 219 -7.60 -26.90 2.50
C CYS A 219 -6.07 -27.05 2.58
N ASN A 220 -5.43 -26.14 3.32
CA ASN A 220 -3.98 -26.10 3.49
C ASN A 220 -3.61 -25.83 4.95
N ASP A 221 -2.76 -26.69 5.53
CA ASP A 221 -2.34 -26.64 6.93
C ASP A 221 -1.60 -25.36 7.31
N ALA A 222 -0.97 -24.68 6.34
CA ALA A 222 -0.36 -23.37 6.56
C ALA A 222 -1.36 -22.34 7.13
N TYR A 223 -2.66 -22.51 6.87
CA TYR A 223 -3.71 -21.61 7.35
C TYR A 223 -4.48 -22.12 8.57
N ARG A 224 -4.13 -23.30 9.11
CA ARG A 224 -4.87 -23.89 10.23
C ARG A 224 -4.90 -22.98 11.45
N ASP A 225 -3.79 -22.33 11.75
CA ASP A 225 -3.69 -21.43 12.90
C ASP A 225 -4.54 -20.18 12.74
N ILE A 226 -4.51 -19.51 11.58
CA ILE A 226 -5.31 -18.29 11.36
C ILE A 226 -6.82 -18.59 11.29
N VAL A 227 -7.22 -19.70 10.65
CA VAL A 227 -8.63 -20.13 10.64
C VAL A 227 -9.07 -20.46 12.06
N GLY A 228 -8.28 -21.25 12.79
CA GLY A 228 -8.61 -21.63 14.15
C GLY A 228 -8.61 -20.47 15.13
N GLU A 229 -7.71 -19.49 14.98
CA GLU A 229 -7.72 -18.27 15.77
C GLU A 229 -9.00 -17.45 15.52
N PHE A 230 -9.35 -17.26 14.25
CA PHE A 230 -10.57 -16.53 13.86
C PHE A 230 -11.81 -17.22 14.43
N VAL A 231 -11.95 -18.55 14.27
CA VAL A 231 -13.11 -19.31 14.74
C VAL A 231 -13.23 -19.30 16.27
N ARG A 232 -12.11 -19.43 17.01
CA ARG A 232 -12.12 -19.40 18.48
C ARG A 232 -12.46 -18.02 19.05
N LYS A 233 -12.03 -16.95 18.37
CA LYS A 233 -12.18 -15.57 18.85
C LYS A 233 -13.42 -14.85 18.32
N LEU A 234 -13.87 -15.19 17.11
CA LEU A 234 -14.88 -14.47 16.32
C LEU A 234 -14.72 -12.95 16.48
N PRO A 235 -13.60 -12.36 16.01
CA PRO A 235 -13.38 -10.93 16.15
C PRO A 235 -14.50 -10.16 15.45
N PHE A 236 -15.02 -9.11 16.08
CA PHE A 236 -16.03 -8.23 15.48
C PHE A 236 -15.31 -7.19 14.61
N PHE A 237 -15.37 -7.30 13.28
CA PHE A 237 -14.72 -6.35 12.38
C PHE A 237 -15.45 -6.17 11.04
N TYR A 238 -15.15 -5.04 10.40
CA TYR A 238 -15.47 -4.76 9.00
C TYR A 238 -14.21 -4.32 8.27
N TYR A 239 -14.12 -4.72 7.01
CA TYR A 239 -13.07 -4.36 6.07
C TYR A 239 -13.72 -3.94 4.75
N GLU A 240 -13.32 -2.75 4.25
CA GLU A 240 -13.85 -2.13 3.02
C GLU A 240 -15.40 -2.11 2.91
N LYS A 241 -16.11 -2.06 4.05
CA LYS A 241 -17.58 -2.07 4.17
C LYS A 241 -18.30 -3.30 3.60
N LYS A 242 -17.58 -4.29 3.06
CA LYS A 242 -18.16 -5.48 2.41
C LYS A 242 -17.77 -6.77 3.12
N ILE A 243 -16.51 -6.88 3.52
CA ILE A 243 -16.00 -8.09 4.16
C ILE A 243 -16.09 -7.89 5.66
N ASN A 244 -16.80 -8.79 6.34
CA ASN A 244 -16.93 -8.74 7.78
C ASN A 244 -17.02 -10.16 8.36
N THR A 245 -17.05 -10.23 9.68
CA THR A 245 -17.14 -11.50 10.42
C THR A 245 -18.38 -12.31 10.01
N PHE A 246 -19.51 -11.64 9.77
CA PHE A 246 -20.81 -12.25 9.48
C PHE A 246 -20.88 -12.83 8.06
N THR A 247 -20.12 -12.27 7.13
CA THR A 247 -19.97 -12.81 5.77
C THR A 247 -18.97 -13.98 5.71
N ILE A 248 -17.90 -13.92 6.51
CA ILE A 248 -16.85 -14.96 6.52
C ILE A 248 -17.30 -16.19 7.31
N LEU A 249 -17.96 -15.98 8.45
CA LEU A 249 -18.28 -17.05 9.39
C LEU A 249 -19.08 -18.18 8.73
N PRO A 250 -20.21 -17.94 8.03
CA PRO A 250 -20.93 -19.02 7.36
C PRO A 250 -20.06 -19.77 6.36
N MET A 251 -19.24 -19.07 5.58
CA MET A 251 -18.39 -19.69 4.56
C MET A 251 -17.38 -20.69 5.15
N LEU A 252 -16.80 -20.40 6.31
CA LEU A 252 -15.86 -21.30 6.99
C LEU A 252 -16.52 -22.59 7.51
N PHE A 253 -17.84 -22.59 7.68
CA PHE A 253 -18.60 -23.75 8.15
C PHE A 253 -19.20 -24.58 7.01
N ARG A 254 -18.83 -24.29 5.75
CA ARG A 254 -19.11 -25.14 4.59
C ARG A 254 -18.08 -26.25 4.45
N GLU A 255 -18.50 -27.42 3.99
CA GLU A 255 -17.56 -28.47 3.58
C GLU A 255 -16.91 -28.14 2.22
N PRO A 256 -15.63 -28.51 1.99
CA PRO A 256 -14.76 -29.29 2.88
C PRO A 256 -13.98 -28.46 3.92
N ILE A 257 -14.15 -27.13 3.94
CA ILE A 257 -13.38 -26.21 4.79
C ILE A 257 -13.63 -26.51 6.27
N ALA A 258 -14.90 -26.67 6.64
CA ALA A 258 -15.32 -26.91 8.01
C ALA A 258 -14.67 -28.16 8.60
N GLY A 259 -14.75 -29.30 7.88
CA GLY A 259 -14.14 -30.56 8.30
C GLY A 259 -12.62 -30.53 8.25
N TYR A 260 -12.00 -29.83 7.30
CA TYR A 260 -10.54 -29.78 7.22
C TYR A 260 -9.90 -28.97 8.36
N TYR A 261 -10.52 -27.85 8.74
CA TYR A 261 -10.03 -26.95 9.79
C TYR A 261 -10.65 -27.20 11.17
N ASP A 262 -11.44 -28.26 11.32
CA ASP A 262 -12.14 -28.62 12.57
C ASP A 262 -12.99 -27.45 13.11
N SER A 263 -13.63 -26.70 12.20
CA SER A 263 -14.26 -25.42 12.55
C SER A 263 -15.36 -25.60 13.60
N TYR A 264 -16.09 -26.71 13.56
CA TYR A 264 -17.16 -27.03 14.51
C TYR A 264 -16.65 -27.37 15.91
N GLU A 265 -15.45 -27.94 16.02
CA GLU A 265 -14.79 -28.33 17.26
C GLU A 265 -14.13 -27.12 17.93
N LEU A 266 -13.75 -26.12 17.14
CA LEU A 266 -13.06 -24.92 17.63
C LEU A 266 -14.00 -23.82 18.14
N ILE A 267 -15.21 -23.72 17.59
CA ILE A 267 -16.18 -22.72 18.03
C ILE A 267 -16.82 -23.13 19.36
N SER A 268 -17.06 -22.15 20.25
CA SER A 268 -17.77 -22.37 21.51
C SER A 268 -19.06 -21.55 21.57
N ALA A 269 -20.03 -22.05 22.34
CA ALA A 269 -21.29 -21.34 22.58
C ALA A 269 -21.05 -19.95 23.21
N GLU A 270 -20.06 -19.83 24.11
CA GLU A 270 -19.70 -18.54 24.72
C GLU A 270 -19.17 -17.54 23.70
N THR A 271 -18.24 -17.94 22.82
CA THR A 271 -17.72 -17.05 21.79
C THR A 271 -18.82 -16.63 20.81
N PHE A 272 -19.66 -17.57 20.40
CA PHE A 272 -20.76 -17.26 19.49
C PHE A 272 -21.80 -16.32 20.14
N ALA A 273 -22.17 -16.55 21.41
CA ALA A 273 -23.04 -15.65 22.16
C ALA A 273 -22.47 -14.24 22.28
N ARG A 274 -21.16 -14.10 22.59
CA ARG A 274 -20.49 -12.78 22.67
C ARG A 274 -20.47 -12.04 21.34
N LEU A 275 -20.39 -12.77 20.22
CA LEU A 275 -20.49 -12.17 18.90
C LEU A 275 -21.91 -11.62 18.67
N LEU A 276 -22.95 -12.41 18.99
CA LEU A 276 -24.35 -12.00 18.85
C LEU A 276 -24.69 -10.76 19.68
N MET A 277 -24.17 -10.65 20.91
CA MET A 277 -24.38 -9.47 21.77
C MET A 277 -23.84 -8.16 21.18
N LYS A 278 -22.93 -8.22 20.21
CA LYS A 278 -22.32 -7.03 19.59
C LYS A 278 -23.02 -6.60 18.30
N MET A 279 -23.86 -7.46 17.72
CA MET A 279 -24.52 -7.20 16.43
C MET A 279 -25.64 -6.19 16.57
N ASP A 280 -25.81 -5.35 15.56
CA ASP A 280 -27.09 -4.70 15.32
C ASP A 280 -28.03 -5.60 14.50
N PHE A 281 -29.20 -5.07 14.12
CA PHE A 281 -30.18 -5.82 13.33
C PHE A 281 -29.65 -6.22 11.95
N ASP A 282 -28.93 -5.30 11.29
CA ASP A 282 -28.45 -5.51 9.93
C ASP A 282 -27.36 -6.59 9.92
N ASP A 283 -26.45 -6.55 10.90
CA ASP A 283 -25.45 -7.60 11.12
C ASP A 283 -26.06 -8.98 11.34
N PHE A 284 -27.09 -9.04 12.18
CA PHE A 284 -27.80 -10.28 12.46
C PHE A 284 -28.46 -10.84 11.19
N CYS A 285 -29.11 -9.98 10.39
CA CYS A 285 -29.68 -10.38 9.10
C CYS A 285 -28.61 -10.93 8.15
N ILE A 286 -27.46 -10.26 8.02
CA ILE A 286 -26.35 -10.72 7.18
C ILE A 286 -25.86 -12.11 7.63
N LEU A 287 -25.65 -12.30 8.94
CA LEU A 287 -25.24 -13.61 9.46
C LEU A 287 -26.31 -14.67 9.20
N GLN A 288 -27.57 -14.36 9.48
CA GLN A 288 -28.67 -15.32 9.36
C GLN A 288 -28.88 -15.75 7.90
N ASP A 289 -28.87 -14.81 6.96
CA ASP A 289 -28.97 -15.09 5.53
C ASP A 289 -27.79 -15.96 5.08
N GLY A 290 -26.56 -15.59 5.49
CA GLY A 290 -25.37 -16.37 5.20
C GLY A 290 -25.45 -17.79 5.76
N LEU A 291 -25.90 -18.00 7.00
CA LEU A 291 -26.06 -19.35 7.56
C LEU A 291 -27.14 -20.15 6.80
N ASN A 292 -28.27 -19.53 6.48
CA ASN A 292 -29.37 -20.16 5.75
C ASN A 292 -28.96 -20.58 4.33
N GLU A 293 -28.33 -19.69 3.58
CA GLU A 293 -27.88 -19.92 2.21
C GLU A 293 -26.94 -21.12 2.12
N ASN A 294 -26.12 -21.34 3.15
CA ASN A 294 -25.18 -22.45 3.18
C ASN A 294 -25.64 -23.63 4.05
N ARG A 295 -26.90 -23.61 4.51
CA ARG A 295 -27.53 -24.69 5.27
C ARG A 295 -26.78 -25.05 6.56
N ILE A 296 -26.22 -24.04 7.21
CA ILE A 296 -25.46 -24.20 8.45
C ILE A 296 -26.37 -23.92 9.64
N ASN A 297 -26.48 -24.87 10.55
CA ASN A 297 -27.31 -24.73 11.74
C ASN A 297 -26.45 -24.62 13.02
N LEU A 298 -25.75 -23.48 13.16
CA LEU A 298 -24.91 -23.21 14.34
C LEU A 298 -25.73 -23.11 15.64
N HIS A 299 -26.92 -22.52 15.58
CA HIS A 299 -27.73 -22.27 16.78
C HIS A 299 -28.22 -23.55 17.46
N SER A 300 -28.70 -24.53 16.70
CA SER A 300 -29.11 -25.83 17.26
C SER A 300 -27.93 -26.57 17.86
N LYS A 301 -26.77 -26.52 17.20
CA LYS A 301 -25.54 -27.18 17.64
C LYS A 301 -24.94 -26.53 18.90
N MET A 302 -25.11 -25.21 19.05
CA MET A 302 -24.61 -24.45 20.21
C MET A 302 -25.62 -24.36 21.37
N ASN A 303 -26.85 -24.85 21.18
CA ASN A 303 -27.96 -24.70 22.12
C ASN A 303 -28.18 -23.24 22.56
N ILE A 304 -28.13 -22.32 21.59
CA ILE A 304 -28.37 -20.88 21.81
C ILE A 304 -29.69 -20.51 21.15
N ASP A 305 -30.56 -19.82 21.91
CA ASP A 305 -31.79 -19.27 21.35
C ASP A 305 -31.45 -18.16 20.33
N PHE A 306 -31.86 -18.37 19.08
CA PHE A 306 -31.47 -17.55 17.93
C PHE A 306 -32.68 -16.76 17.40
N SER A 307 -33.40 -16.10 18.32
CA SER A 307 -34.56 -15.24 18.00
C SER A 307 -34.22 -13.78 18.31
N TYR A 308 -34.21 -12.89 17.31
CA TYR A 308 -33.86 -11.47 17.50
C TYR A 308 -34.67 -10.77 18.61
N ARG A 309 -35.91 -11.23 18.86
CA ARG A 309 -36.78 -10.75 19.95
C ARG A 309 -36.30 -11.12 21.36
N SER A 310 -35.65 -12.27 21.54
CA SER A 310 -35.05 -12.64 22.84
C SER A 310 -33.76 -11.87 23.13
N TRP A 311 -33.09 -11.34 22.10
CA TRP A 311 -31.80 -10.63 22.22
C TRP A 311 -31.92 -9.13 22.51
N THR A 312 -32.93 -8.46 21.95
CA THR A 312 -33.16 -7.01 22.17
C THR A 312 -34.00 -6.71 23.43
N GLY A 313 -34.58 -7.74 24.06
CA GLY A 313 -35.55 -7.61 25.15
C GLY A 313 -35.02 -7.76 26.58
N GLN A 314 -33.69 -7.74 26.83
CA GLN A 314 -33.13 -7.91 28.19
C GLN A 314 -32.20 -6.79 28.70
N TYR A 315 -32.13 -5.64 28.03
CA TYR A 315 -31.43 -4.44 28.57
C TYR A 315 -32.22 -3.14 28.36
N VAL A 316 -33.53 -3.20 28.62
CA VAL A 316 -34.31 -2.02 29.00
C VAL A 316 -34.98 -2.39 30.33
N ASP A 317 -34.75 -1.55 31.35
CA ASP A 317 -35.17 -1.68 32.75
C ASP A 317 -34.23 -2.47 33.69
N THR A 318 -33.19 -1.78 34.18
CA THR A 318 -33.14 -1.27 35.58
C THR A 318 -32.26 -0.04 35.68
#